data_AF-A0A0C9WD47-F1
#
_entry.id   AF-A0A0C9WD47-F1
#
_cell.length_a   1.000
_cell.length_b   1.000
_cell.length_c   1.000
_cell.angle_alpha   90.00
_cell.angle_beta   90.00
_cell.angle_gamma   90.00
#
_symmetry.space_group_name_H-M   'P 1'
#
loop_
_entity.id
_entity.type
_entity.pdbx_description
1 polymer ?
#
loop_
_entity_poly.entity_id
_entity_poly.type
_entity_poly.pdbx_seq_one_letter_code
_entity_poly.pdbx_strand_id
1 'polypeptide(L)'
;MPSHSFNISLASPTFVLLLVEAGRDITAMFIIHDFDAIMEGILISLASTFLISIDTLRLIETPPSAFLGCVIATVASVVLVLNLRQRSDEQREVSLSTRRLVVAVATFLVALIYVCAVLFHDTVPPLPISLPYWTEVFKPHSSTPSCTRKALPLSTLSQSEGNYTHFSNVLLIVFFSHPRYNDNLDFHREVYSAYFPNIVYIGPASREDKGFAHSYDVLVDSFQSDEDLSDPSFYKMSGRMAHHMLHTALQEYDCYDGYLWAPFDTLLNVPRLQQFNQNLFWYHSPWGRPVPNPALGDFGPEPTLNKGRHAPPALISPDTSVILTETWRGWGPDWWLGDPHVGVSVCMEAFLRVPSEMRTRLAALTEGKTRLIGGSADTLYIPGRHRRVFMEVLALFLETNCFLEIATPTTVHLVVPTGEPIQYVDHWWIYQPPFNATFVRQKWAEGFEVDTFHTFHWGDRGEDGIWTGDHHHVADVRHLLKESADRQGIEFPA
;
A
#
# COMPACT_ATOMS: atom_id res chain seq x y z
N MET A 1 -28.44 -40.32 13.90
CA MET A 1 -27.31 -40.14 12.96
C MET A 1 -27.84 -40.29 11.54
N PRO A 2 -27.96 -39.22 10.75
CA PRO A 2 -28.19 -39.34 9.33
C PRO A 2 -26.83 -39.49 8.61
N SER A 3 -26.65 -40.58 7.88
CA SER A 3 -25.51 -40.79 6.99
C SER A 3 -25.75 -40.00 5.70
N HIS A 4 -25.12 -38.83 5.56
CA HIS A 4 -25.05 -38.13 4.27
C HIS A 4 -24.02 -38.83 3.38
N SER A 5 -24.51 -39.66 2.46
CA SER A 5 -23.71 -40.19 1.35
C SER A 5 -23.47 -39.06 0.34
N PHE A 6 -22.24 -38.55 0.29
CA PHE A 6 -21.77 -37.66 -0.78
C PHE A 6 -21.62 -38.48 -2.07
N ASN A 7 -22.63 -38.42 -2.93
CA ASN A 7 -22.49 -38.86 -4.33
C ASN A 7 -21.86 -37.73 -5.12
N ILE A 8 -20.53 -37.71 -5.21
CA ILE A 8 -19.82 -36.87 -6.18
C ILE A 8 -20.06 -37.52 -7.54
N SER A 9 -20.96 -36.94 -8.32
CA SER A 9 -21.11 -37.30 -9.73
C SER A 9 -19.83 -36.88 -10.46
N LEU A 10 -19.04 -37.86 -10.89
CA LEU A 10 -17.84 -37.69 -11.74
C LEU A 10 -18.16 -37.00 -13.09
N ALA A 11 -19.44 -36.79 -13.41
CA ALA A 11 -19.90 -36.07 -14.59
C ALA A 11 -20.32 -34.61 -14.30
N SER A 12 -19.96 -34.06 -13.13
CA SER A 12 -20.16 -32.64 -12.84
C SER A 12 -19.32 -31.78 -13.80
N PRO A 13 -19.91 -30.79 -14.51
CA PRO A 13 -19.18 -29.86 -15.38
C PRO A 13 -18.01 -29.17 -14.65
N THR A 14 -18.19 -28.89 -13.37
CA THR A 14 -17.17 -28.30 -12.50
C THR A 14 -15.98 -29.25 -12.31
N PHE A 15 -16.21 -30.55 -12.19
CA PHE A 15 -15.13 -31.53 -12.05
C PHE A 15 -14.33 -31.68 -13.35
N VAL A 16 -15.01 -31.65 -14.49
CA VAL A 16 -14.34 -31.65 -15.81
C VAL A 16 -13.50 -30.39 -16.00
N LEU A 17 -14.01 -29.22 -15.59
CA LEU A 17 -13.27 -27.96 -15.67
C LEU A 17 -12.00 -27.98 -14.80
N LEU A 18 -12.09 -28.49 -13.57
CA LEU A 18 -10.94 -28.65 -12.67
C LEU A 18 -9.86 -29.60 -13.24
N LEU A 19 -10.28 -30.70 -13.90
CA LEU A 19 -9.33 -31.60 -14.57
C LEU A 19 -8.65 -30.94 -15.78
N VAL A 20 -9.39 -30.11 -16.51
CA VAL A 20 -8.90 -29.38 -17.69
C VAL A 20 -7.95 -28.25 -17.27
N GLU A 21 -8.24 -27.55 -16.17
CA GLU A 21 -7.35 -26.55 -15.57
C GLU A 21 -6.06 -27.18 -15.03
N ALA A 22 -6.17 -28.29 -14.27
CA ALA A 22 -5.00 -29.03 -13.82
C ALA A 22 -4.14 -29.55 -14.99
N GLY A 23 -4.77 -30.01 -16.08
CA GLY A 23 -4.08 -30.40 -17.30
C GLY A 23 -3.33 -29.25 -17.97
N ARG A 24 -3.94 -28.05 -18.02
CA ARG A 24 -3.29 -26.84 -18.53
C ARG A 24 -2.04 -26.51 -17.71
N ASP A 25 -2.15 -26.49 -16.39
CA ASP A 25 -1.06 -26.08 -15.51
C ASP A 25 0.12 -27.06 -15.54
N ILE A 26 -0.15 -28.37 -15.57
CA ILE A 26 0.89 -29.40 -15.74
C ILE A 26 1.61 -29.21 -17.09
N THR A 27 0.86 -28.90 -18.15
CA THR A 27 1.42 -28.73 -19.49
C THR A 27 2.25 -27.44 -19.59
N ALA A 28 1.81 -26.36 -18.96
CA ALA A 28 2.56 -25.11 -18.85
C ALA A 28 3.89 -25.32 -18.12
N MET A 29 3.88 -25.99 -16.96
CA MET A 29 5.10 -26.35 -16.22
C MET A 29 6.06 -27.17 -17.08
N PHE A 30 5.55 -28.11 -17.88
CA PHE A 30 6.37 -28.92 -18.77
C PHE A 30 7.03 -28.09 -19.89
N ILE A 31 6.32 -27.12 -20.47
CA ILE A 31 6.89 -26.24 -21.49
C ILE A 31 7.97 -25.33 -20.90
N ILE A 32 7.68 -24.73 -19.75
CA ILE A 32 8.64 -23.84 -19.09
C ILE A 32 9.92 -24.61 -18.76
N HIS A 33 9.79 -25.88 -18.35
CA HIS A 33 10.93 -26.74 -18.04
C HIS A 33 11.75 -27.14 -19.30
N ASP A 34 11.10 -27.61 -20.37
CA ASP A 34 11.79 -28.17 -21.55
C ASP A 34 12.13 -27.12 -22.63
N PHE A 35 11.51 -25.95 -22.56
CA PHE A 35 11.71 -24.79 -23.44
C PHE A 35 11.97 -23.54 -22.59
N ASP A 36 10.98 -22.64 -22.48
CA ASP A 36 11.00 -21.43 -21.67
C ASP A 36 9.57 -20.87 -21.55
N ALA A 37 9.39 -19.86 -20.69
CA ALA A 37 8.11 -19.17 -20.49
C ALA A 37 7.65 -18.38 -21.74
N ILE A 38 8.57 -18.02 -22.63
CA ILE A 38 8.25 -17.32 -23.88
C ILE A 38 7.47 -18.26 -24.81
N MET A 39 7.92 -19.51 -24.94
CA MET A 39 7.25 -20.53 -25.75
C MET A 39 5.85 -20.87 -25.23
N GLU A 40 5.66 -20.90 -23.91
CA GLU A 40 4.35 -21.10 -23.29
C GLU A 40 3.37 -19.99 -23.69
N GLY A 41 3.78 -18.72 -23.56
CA GLY A 41 2.96 -17.57 -23.95
C GLY A 41 2.59 -17.58 -25.44
N ILE A 42 3.50 -18.01 -26.32
CA ILE A 42 3.23 -18.16 -27.76
C ILE A 42 2.16 -19.21 -28.02
N LEU A 43 2.26 -20.39 -27.38
CA LEU A 43 1.32 -21.49 -27.60
C LEU A 43 -0.09 -21.16 -27.09
N ILE A 44 -0.20 -20.47 -25.95
CA ILE A 44 -1.49 -19.98 -25.43
C ILE A 44 -2.11 -18.94 -26.38
N SER A 45 -1.29 -18.00 -26.88
CA SER A 45 -1.74 -16.97 -27.83
C SER A 45 -2.22 -17.57 -29.15
N LEU A 46 -1.52 -18.60 -29.65
CA LEU A 46 -1.89 -19.34 -30.86
C LEU A 46 -3.19 -20.12 -30.68
N ALA A 47 -3.36 -20.82 -29.56
CA ALA A 47 -4.59 -21.57 -29.27
C ALA A 47 -5.81 -20.63 -29.21
N SER A 48 -5.67 -19.49 -28.54
CA SER A 48 -6.71 -18.45 -28.46
C SER A 48 -7.04 -17.86 -29.82
N THR A 49 -6.01 -17.54 -30.62
CA THR A 49 -6.15 -16.99 -31.97
C THR A 49 -6.87 -17.97 -32.91
N PHE A 50 -6.53 -19.26 -32.83
CA PHE A 50 -7.13 -20.30 -33.66
C PHE A 50 -8.62 -20.47 -33.36
N LEU A 51 -9.02 -20.41 -32.08
CA LEU A 51 -10.43 -20.53 -31.70
C LEU A 51 -11.25 -19.32 -32.09
N ILE A 52 -10.71 -18.10 -31.91
CA ILE A 52 -11.36 -16.88 -32.41
C ILE A 52 -11.47 -16.93 -33.95
N SER A 53 -10.49 -17.50 -34.65
CA SER A 53 -10.55 -17.69 -36.10
C SER A 53 -11.64 -18.69 -36.52
N ILE A 54 -11.85 -19.78 -35.77
CA ILE A 54 -12.94 -20.72 -36.01
C ILE A 54 -14.30 -20.07 -35.74
N ASP A 55 -14.41 -19.29 -34.67
CA ASP A 55 -15.65 -18.63 -34.28
C ASP A 55 -16.05 -17.52 -35.27
N THR A 56 -15.08 -16.71 -35.70
CA THR A 56 -15.26 -15.71 -36.77
C THR A 56 -15.65 -16.32 -38.11
N LEU A 57 -15.16 -17.53 -38.44
CA LEU A 57 -15.57 -18.26 -39.64
C LEU A 57 -16.99 -18.85 -39.53
N ARG A 58 -17.51 -19.06 -38.32
CA ARG A 58 -18.87 -19.60 -38.07
C ARG A 58 -19.94 -18.51 -37.92
N LEU A 59 -19.56 -17.31 -37.50
CA LEU A 59 -20.46 -16.19 -37.23
C LEU A 59 -20.22 -15.04 -38.23
N ILE A 60 -21.20 -14.82 -39.12
CA ILE A 60 -21.17 -13.82 -40.22
C ILE A 60 -21.04 -12.37 -39.71
N GLU A 61 -21.25 -12.12 -38.41
CA GLU A 61 -21.27 -10.78 -37.82
C GLU A 61 -20.07 -10.48 -36.90
N THR A 62 -18.92 -11.09 -37.14
CA THR A 62 -17.72 -10.72 -36.37
C THR A 62 -17.10 -9.41 -36.87
N PRO A 63 -16.72 -8.48 -35.96
CA PRO A 63 -16.17 -7.20 -36.35
C PRO A 63 -14.84 -7.39 -37.08
N PRO A 64 -14.56 -6.66 -38.17
CA PRO A 64 -13.34 -6.80 -38.97
C PRO A 64 -12.03 -6.67 -38.17
N SER A 65 -12.08 -5.99 -37.01
CA SER A 65 -10.96 -5.84 -36.09
C SER A 65 -10.54 -7.16 -35.43
N ALA A 66 -11.48 -8.06 -35.12
CA ALA A 66 -11.17 -9.36 -34.52
C ALA A 66 -10.42 -10.26 -35.52
N PHE A 67 -10.86 -10.28 -36.77
CA PHE A 67 -10.18 -10.99 -37.86
C PHE A 67 -8.77 -10.44 -38.09
N LEU A 68 -8.61 -9.11 -38.13
CA LEU A 68 -7.30 -8.47 -38.27
C LEU A 68 -6.36 -8.81 -37.09
N GLY A 69 -6.88 -8.82 -35.86
CA GLY A 69 -6.15 -9.25 -34.67
C GLY A 69 -5.64 -10.69 -34.77
N CYS A 70 -6.48 -11.61 -35.25
CA CYS A 70 -6.10 -13.00 -35.46
C CYS A 70 -4.99 -13.16 -36.52
N VAL A 71 -5.07 -12.40 -37.62
CA VAL A 71 -4.04 -12.41 -38.67
C VAL A 71 -2.71 -11.90 -38.13
N ILE A 72 -2.71 -10.80 -37.37
CA ILE A 72 -1.49 -10.23 -36.77
C ILE A 72 -0.85 -11.22 -35.78
N ALA A 73 -1.65 -11.80 -34.88
CA ALA A 73 -1.16 -12.77 -33.91
C ALA A 73 -0.56 -14.00 -34.60
N THR A 74 -1.23 -14.53 -35.63
CA THR A 74 -0.73 -15.68 -36.41
C THR A 74 0.60 -15.36 -37.11
N VAL A 75 0.71 -14.19 -37.75
CA VAL A 75 1.95 -13.77 -38.43
C VAL A 75 3.08 -13.59 -37.42
N ALA A 76 2.81 -12.94 -36.28
CA ALA A 76 3.81 -12.74 -35.22
C ALA A 76 4.34 -14.07 -34.68
N SER A 77 3.44 -15.03 -34.42
CA SER A 77 3.82 -16.38 -33.98
C SER A 77 4.63 -17.13 -35.04
N VAL A 78 4.26 -17.05 -36.33
CA VAL A 78 5.02 -17.68 -37.42
C VAL A 78 6.41 -17.06 -37.56
N VAL A 79 6.54 -15.73 -37.53
CA VAL A 79 7.83 -15.03 -37.59
C VAL A 79 8.72 -15.46 -36.42
N LEU A 80 8.17 -15.53 -35.21
CA LEU A 80 8.90 -15.90 -34.01
C LEU A 80 9.35 -17.36 -34.04
N VAL A 81 8.49 -18.29 -34.49
CA VAL A 81 8.84 -19.71 -34.67
C VAL A 81 9.91 -19.88 -35.74
N LEU A 82 9.83 -19.14 -36.86
CA LEU A 82 10.86 -19.17 -37.90
C LEU A 82 12.20 -18.63 -37.39
N ASN A 83 12.17 -17.57 -36.59
CA ASN A 83 13.37 -16.98 -35.99
C ASN A 83 14.01 -17.91 -34.94
N LEU A 84 13.18 -18.56 -34.11
CA LEU A 84 13.63 -19.59 -33.16
C LEU A 84 14.19 -20.84 -33.87
N ARG A 85 13.60 -21.24 -35.00
CA ARG A 85 14.12 -22.33 -35.84
C ARG A 85 15.46 -21.97 -36.46
N GLN A 86 15.60 -20.76 -36.99
CA GLN A 86 16.85 -20.26 -37.57
C GLN A 86 17.97 -20.21 -36.52
N ARG A 87 17.64 -19.76 -35.30
CA ARG A 87 18.57 -19.74 -34.15
C ARG A 87 18.92 -21.16 -33.65
N SER A 88 17.99 -22.10 -33.74
CA SER A 88 18.23 -23.52 -33.43
C SER A 88 19.11 -24.21 -34.48
N ASP A 89 18.97 -23.88 -35.77
CA ASP A 89 19.79 -24.43 -36.86
C ASP A 89 21.25 -23.94 -36.78
N GLU A 90 21.50 -22.77 -36.19
CA GLU A 90 22.85 -22.28 -35.89
C GLU A 90 23.50 -22.98 -34.67
N GLN A 91 22.73 -23.74 -33.88
CA GLN A 91 23.14 -24.19 -32.54
C GLN A 91 22.98 -25.69 -32.25
N ARG A 92 23.19 -26.55 -33.27
CA ARG A 92 23.85 -27.90 -33.17
C ARG A 92 23.00 -29.15 -33.53
N GLU A 93 23.77 -30.14 -34.02
CA GLU A 93 23.55 -31.58 -34.22
C GLU A 93 22.17 -32.21 -33.98
N VAL A 94 21.82 -33.01 -35.00
CA VAL A 94 20.59 -33.76 -35.24
C VAL A 94 20.35 -34.86 -34.19
N SER A 95 19.44 -34.65 -33.24
CA SER A 95 18.58 -35.72 -32.67
C SER A 95 17.42 -35.24 -31.77
N LEU A 96 17.35 -33.95 -31.42
CA LEU A 96 16.36 -33.41 -30.46
C LEU A 96 15.04 -32.90 -31.06
N SER A 97 14.84 -32.91 -32.39
CA SER A 97 13.70 -32.18 -33.00
C SER A 97 12.36 -32.91 -32.90
N THR A 98 12.32 -34.25 -32.97
CA THR A 98 11.04 -35.00 -33.00
C THR A 98 10.34 -34.98 -31.63
N ARG A 99 11.10 -35.07 -30.53
CA ARG A 99 10.53 -35.06 -29.17
C ARG A 99 9.93 -33.70 -28.82
N ARG A 100 10.62 -32.62 -29.21
CA ARG A 100 10.14 -31.23 -29.01
C ARG A 100 8.87 -30.93 -29.81
N LEU A 101 8.78 -31.42 -31.05
CA LEU A 101 7.59 -31.26 -31.88
C LEU A 101 6.37 -31.98 -31.29
N VAL A 102 6.54 -33.21 -30.80
CA VAL A 102 5.46 -33.98 -30.17
C VAL A 102 4.93 -33.27 -28.92
N VAL A 103 5.83 -32.71 -28.10
CA VAL A 103 5.45 -31.94 -26.91
C VAL A 103 4.67 -30.69 -27.29
N ALA A 104 5.16 -29.90 -28.24
CA ALA A 104 4.49 -28.67 -28.67
C ALA A 104 3.07 -28.94 -29.23
N VAL A 105 2.91 -30.02 -30.01
CA VAL A 105 1.60 -30.44 -30.54
C VAL A 105 0.66 -30.90 -29.43
N ALA A 106 1.16 -31.69 -28.47
CA ALA A 106 0.38 -32.14 -27.33
C ALA A 106 -0.14 -30.94 -26.50
N THR A 107 0.72 -29.95 -26.24
CA THR A 107 0.29 -28.75 -25.53
C THR A 107 -0.75 -27.95 -26.30
N PHE A 108 -0.52 -27.73 -27.59
CA PHE A 108 -1.48 -27.00 -28.41
C PHE A 108 -2.87 -27.63 -28.33
N LEU A 109 -2.95 -28.97 -28.34
CA LEU A 109 -4.21 -29.70 -28.20
C LEU A 109 -4.84 -29.54 -26.81
N VAL A 110 -4.05 -29.56 -25.72
CA VAL A 110 -4.58 -29.35 -24.36
C VAL A 110 -5.11 -27.92 -24.18
N ALA A 111 -4.35 -26.92 -24.64
CA ALA A 111 -4.78 -25.53 -24.61
C ALA A 111 -6.06 -25.32 -25.44
N LEU A 112 -6.15 -25.96 -26.61
CA LEU A 112 -7.34 -25.94 -27.46
C LEU A 112 -8.57 -26.52 -26.75
N ILE A 113 -8.42 -27.67 -26.07
CA ILE A 113 -9.50 -28.31 -25.30
C ILE A 113 -9.94 -27.42 -24.13
N TYR A 114 -8.99 -26.79 -23.43
CA TYR A 114 -9.27 -25.87 -22.33
C TYR A 114 -10.14 -24.70 -22.77
N VAL A 115 -9.72 -23.99 -23.82
CA VAL A 115 -10.46 -22.81 -24.28
C VAL A 115 -11.81 -23.22 -24.89
N CYS A 116 -11.91 -24.38 -25.56
CA CYS A 116 -13.22 -24.93 -25.95
C CYS A 116 -14.13 -25.17 -24.74
N ALA A 117 -13.62 -25.79 -23.67
CA ALA A 117 -14.41 -26.08 -22.47
C ALA A 117 -14.93 -24.80 -21.81
N VAL A 118 -14.12 -23.74 -21.75
CA VAL A 118 -14.52 -22.42 -21.24
C VAL A 118 -15.61 -21.80 -22.10
N LEU A 119 -15.42 -21.76 -23.43
CA LEU A 119 -16.39 -21.17 -24.37
C LEU A 119 -17.74 -21.91 -24.38
N PHE A 120 -17.76 -23.23 -24.20
CA PHE A 120 -19.01 -24.00 -24.10
C PHE A 120 -19.67 -23.91 -22.72
N HIS A 121 -18.91 -23.63 -21.65
CA HIS A 121 -19.44 -23.42 -20.31
C HIS A 121 -20.18 -22.07 -20.18
N ASP A 122 -19.86 -21.09 -21.03
CA ASP A 122 -20.52 -19.76 -21.11
C ASP A 122 -21.95 -19.76 -21.69
N THR A 123 -22.55 -20.93 -21.93
CA THR A 123 -24.00 -21.05 -22.17
C THR A 123 -24.83 -21.06 -20.87
N VAL A 124 -24.17 -21.05 -19.70
CA VAL A 124 -24.78 -20.65 -18.43
C VAL A 124 -24.80 -19.12 -18.39
N PRO A 125 -25.95 -18.47 -18.12
CA PRO A 125 -26.03 -17.01 -18.11
C PRO A 125 -24.93 -16.45 -17.22
N PRO A 126 -24.19 -15.43 -17.67
CA PRO A 126 -23.09 -14.89 -16.89
C PRO A 126 -23.61 -14.52 -15.52
N LEU A 127 -23.06 -15.15 -14.48
CA LEU A 127 -23.06 -14.56 -13.15
C LEU A 127 -22.60 -13.12 -13.33
N PRO A 128 -23.30 -12.14 -12.74
CA PRO A 128 -23.01 -10.74 -12.99
C PRO A 128 -21.55 -10.51 -12.64
N ILE A 129 -20.74 -10.26 -13.67
CA ILE A 129 -19.41 -9.70 -13.52
C ILE A 129 -19.68 -8.38 -12.82
N SER A 130 -19.43 -8.36 -11.51
CA SER A 130 -19.48 -7.15 -10.71
C SER A 130 -18.54 -6.18 -11.38
N LEU A 131 -19.09 -5.19 -12.09
CA LEU A 131 -18.29 -4.05 -12.54
C LEU A 131 -17.49 -3.57 -11.34
N PRO A 132 -16.21 -3.18 -11.53
CA PRO A 132 -15.45 -2.51 -10.50
C PRO A 132 -16.30 -1.39 -9.88
N TYR A 133 -16.54 -1.48 -8.58
CA TYR A 133 -17.53 -0.70 -7.82
C TYR A 133 -17.30 0.83 -7.86
N TRP A 134 -16.18 1.30 -8.43
CA TRP A 134 -15.81 2.70 -8.62
C TRP A 134 -16.88 3.59 -9.28
N THR A 135 -17.80 3.04 -10.07
CA THR A 135 -18.92 3.80 -10.67
C THR A 135 -19.98 4.24 -9.65
N GLU A 136 -20.05 3.58 -8.48
CA GLU A 136 -20.96 3.90 -7.37
C GLU A 136 -20.31 4.79 -6.29
N VAL A 137 -18.96 4.89 -6.26
CA VAL A 137 -18.20 5.62 -5.22
C VAL A 137 -18.43 7.13 -5.26
N PHE A 138 -18.79 7.71 -6.42
CA PHE A 138 -19.09 9.14 -6.56
C PHE A 138 -20.58 9.49 -6.46
N LYS A 139 -21.46 8.50 -6.24
CA LYS A 139 -22.85 8.78 -5.90
C LYS A 139 -22.97 8.99 -4.39
N PRO A 140 -23.56 10.10 -3.92
CA PRO A 140 -23.80 10.29 -2.49
C PRO A 140 -24.69 9.15 -2.00
N HIS A 141 -24.09 8.22 -1.26
CA HIS A 141 -24.84 7.11 -0.66
C HIS A 141 -25.78 7.68 0.41
N SER A 142 -27.08 7.53 0.16
CA SER A 142 -28.10 7.76 1.16
C SER A 142 -28.19 6.53 2.06
N SER A 143 -28.17 6.77 3.38
CA SER A 143 -28.20 5.78 4.48
C SER A 143 -27.11 4.70 4.44
N THR A 144 -26.00 4.97 5.14
CA THR A 144 -25.03 3.93 5.51
C THR A 144 -25.74 2.87 6.37
N PRO A 145 -25.64 1.57 6.02
CA PRO A 145 -26.04 0.53 6.95
C PRO A 145 -25.24 0.70 8.25
N SER A 146 -25.88 0.38 9.38
CA SER A 146 -25.23 0.39 10.71
C SER A 146 -23.99 -0.48 10.68
N CYS A 147 -22.84 0.13 10.49
CA CYS A 147 -21.55 -0.55 10.49
C CYS A 147 -21.24 -1.00 11.92
N THR A 148 -20.79 -2.25 12.09
CA THR A 148 -20.49 -2.82 13.41
C THR A 148 -18.98 -2.91 13.57
N ARG A 149 -18.42 -2.25 14.59
CA ARG A 149 -16.97 -2.26 14.86
C ARG A 149 -16.50 -3.67 15.18
N LYS A 150 -15.46 -4.12 14.47
CA LYS A 150 -14.66 -5.27 14.89
C LYS A 150 -14.00 -4.96 16.22
N ALA A 151 -14.06 -5.92 17.15
CA ALA A 151 -13.39 -5.78 18.44
C ALA A 151 -11.88 -5.65 18.23
N LEU A 152 -11.27 -4.68 18.92
CA LEU A 152 -9.83 -4.57 18.99
C LEU A 152 -9.26 -5.71 19.84
N PRO A 153 -8.08 -6.25 19.51
CA PRO A 153 -7.43 -7.26 20.33
C PRO A 153 -7.13 -6.69 21.74
N LEU A 154 -7.19 -7.53 22.77
CA LEU A 154 -7.60 -7.19 24.15
C LEU A 154 -6.96 -5.92 24.74
N SER A 155 -7.81 -4.98 25.16
CA SER A 155 -7.45 -3.81 25.96
C SER A 155 -7.52 -4.17 27.45
N THR A 156 -6.39 -4.52 28.06
CA THR A 156 -6.30 -4.84 29.51
C THR A 156 -5.95 -3.63 30.38
N LEU A 157 -5.63 -2.48 29.78
CA LEU A 157 -5.48 -1.23 30.52
C LEU A 157 -6.83 -0.54 30.59
N SER A 158 -7.40 -0.47 31.80
CA SER A 158 -8.56 0.37 32.11
C SER A 158 -8.28 1.76 31.56
N GLN A 159 -9.15 2.23 30.65
CA GLN A 159 -9.16 3.64 30.25
C GLN A 159 -9.10 4.46 31.55
N SER A 160 -8.13 5.38 31.65
CA SER A 160 -8.25 6.42 32.65
C SER A 160 -9.56 7.13 32.38
N GLU A 161 -10.35 7.40 33.44
CA GLU A 161 -11.64 8.08 33.39
C GLU A 161 -11.48 9.56 32.95
N GLY A 162 -10.94 9.79 31.75
CA GLY A 162 -10.75 11.10 31.15
C GLY A 162 -11.95 11.48 30.30
N ASN A 163 -12.40 12.73 30.43
CA ASN A 163 -13.49 13.29 29.63
C ASN A 163 -13.07 13.68 28.19
N TYR A 164 -11.91 13.23 27.71
CA TYR A 164 -11.42 13.59 26.38
C TYR A 164 -12.13 12.78 25.29
N THR A 165 -12.85 13.47 24.41
CA THR A 165 -13.74 12.83 23.42
C THR A 165 -13.37 13.16 21.97
N HIS A 166 -12.38 14.04 21.75
CA HIS A 166 -12.08 14.58 20.42
C HIS A 166 -11.68 13.49 19.41
N PHE A 167 -10.99 12.44 19.86
CA PHE A 167 -10.59 11.29 19.02
C PHE A 167 -11.36 10.00 19.35
N SER A 168 -12.52 10.10 19.99
CA SER A 168 -13.30 8.94 20.47
C SER A 168 -13.73 7.95 19.37
N ASN A 169 -13.90 8.42 18.14
CA ASN A 169 -14.25 7.62 16.97
C ASN A 169 -13.15 7.54 15.91
N VAL A 170 -11.93 7.96 16.25
CA VAL A 170 -10.75 7.81 15.39
C VAL A 170 -10.00 6.54 15.79
N LEU A 171 -9.55 5.77 14.81
CA LEU A 171 -8.62 4.67 15.02
C LEU A 171 -7.18 5.17 14.84
N LEU A 172 -6.39 5.12 15.92
CA LEU A 172 -4.94 5.31 15.84
C LEU A 172 -4.29 3.98 15.43
N ILE A 173 -3.72 3.95 14.22
CA ILE A 173 -2.97 2.82 13.67
C ILE A 173 -1.49 3.10 13.89
N VAL A 174 -0.87 2.31 14.77
CA VAL A 174 0.54 2.42 15.14
C VAL A 174 1.30 1.27 14.49
N PHE A 175 2.14 1.57 13.50
CA PHE A 175 2.97 0.55 12.86
C PHE A 175 4.38 0.49 13.42
N PHE A 176 5.00 -0.69 13.34
CA PHE A 176 6.36 -0.88 13.77
C PHE A 176 7.03 -2.01 12.97
N SER A 177 8.30 -1.79 12.59
CA SER A 177 9.06 -2.72 11.75
C SER A 177 10.10 -3.54 12.51
N HIS A 178 10.43 -3.17 13.75
CA HIS A 178 11.57 -3.73 14.47
C HIS A 178 11.30 -4.17 15.92
N PRO A 179 12.11 -5.10 16.45
CA PRO A 179 12.03 -5.56 17.84
C PRO A 179 12.40 -4.51 18.87
N ARG A 180 13.16 -3.48 18.48
CA ARG A 180 13.53 -2.33 19.33
C ARG A 180 12.34 -1.64 19.99
N TYR A 181 11.14 -1.92 19.48
CA TYR A 181 9.88 -1.36 19.95
C TYR A 181 9.21 -2.21 21.05
N ASN A 182 9.63 -3.46 21.30
CA ASN A 182 8.91 -4.41 22.16
C ASN A 182 8.62 -3.89 23.57
N ASP A 183 9.65 -3.50 24.33
CA ASP A 183 9.49 -3.07 25.74
C ASP A 183 8.93 -1.65 25.86
N ASN A 184 8.80 -0.96 24.73
CA ASN A 184 8.45 0.45 24.63
C ASN A 184 6.98 0.67 24.19
N LEU A 185 6.33 -0.34 23.59
CA LEU A 185 4.92 -0.26 23.14
C LEU A 185 3.97 0.11 24.27
N ASP A 186 4.21 -0.43 25.47
CA ASP A 186 3.37 -0.18 26.64
C ASP A 186 3.37 1.28 27.07
N PHE A 187 4.49 1.99 26.95
CA PHE A 187 4.57 3.41 27.33
C PHE A 187 3.88 4.33 26.35
N HIS A 188 4.06 4.06 25.05
CA HIS A 188 3.26 4.73 24.03
C HIS A 188 1.77 4.51 24.29
N ARG A 189 1.37 3.26 24.61
CA ARG A 189 -0.01 2.93 24.93
C ARG A 189 -0.50 3.68 26.16
N GLU A 190 0.31 3.71 27.22
CA GLU A 190 -0.02 4.36 28.49
C GLU A 190 -0.24 5.87 28.30
N VAL A 191 0.56 6.53 27.45
CA VAL A 191 0.37 7.94 27.14
C VAL A 191 -0.85 8.18 26.26
N TYR A 192 -0.96 7.49 25.12
CA TYR A 192 -1.95 7.87 24.11
C TYR A 192 -3.34 7.26 24.32
N SER A 193 -3.50 6.20 25.10
CA SER A 193 -4.82 5.62 25.41
C SER A 193 -5.77 6.58 26.12
N ALA A 194 -5.23 7.60 26.81
CA ALA A 194 -6.01 8.68 27.42
C ALA A 194 -6.69 9.59 26.38
N TYR A 195 -6.20 9.62 25.14
CA TYR A 195 -6.70 10.50 24.07
C TYR A 195 -7.35 9.72 22.93
N PHE A 196 -6.80 8.54 22.62
CA PHE A 196 -7.27 7.63 21.57
C PHE A 196 -7.78 6.34 22.22
N PRO A 197 -9.10 6.19 22.45
CA PRO A 197 -9.63 4.96 23.03
C PRO A 197 -9.54 3.76 22.06
N ASN A 198 -9.34 4.01 20.76
CA ASN A 198 -9.18 2.99 19.73
C ASN A 198 -7.75 3.06 19.19
N ILE A 199 -6.90 2.15 19.63
CA ILE A 199 -5.52 2.02 19.14
C ILE A 199 -5.34 0.60 18.63
N VAL A 200 -4.79 0.45 17.42
CA VAL A 200 -4.30 -0.82 16.91
C VAL A 200 -2.81 -0.72 16.66
N TYR A 201 -2.08 -1.69 17.19
CA TYR A 201 -0.66 -1.87 16.90
C TYR A 201 -0.54 -2.93 15.80
N ILE A 202 0.24 -2.65 14.75
CA ILE A 202 0.44 -3.53 13.61
C ILE A 202 1.94 -3.73 13.35
N GLY A 203 2.34 -4.98 13.14
CA GLY A 203 3.73 -5.38 12.94
C GLY A 203 3.87 -6.67 12.13
N PRO A 204 5.10 -7.06 11.74
CA PRO A 204 5.33 -8.15 10.80
C PRO A 204 5.01 -9.53 11.36
N ALA A 205 4.81 -10.50 10.46
CA ALA A 205 4.60 -11.91 10.77
C ALA A 205 5.87 -12.62 11.29
N SER A 206 7.03 -12.42 10.66
CA SER A 206 8.30 -12.99 11.14
C SER A 206 8.94 -12.06 12.17
N ARG A 207 9.17 -12.58 13.37
CA ARG A 207 9.67 -11.85 14.55
C ARG A 207 10.98 -12.44 15.06
N GLU A 208 11.88 -12.86 14.16
CA GLU A 208 13.06 -13.70 14.49
C GLU A 208 14.21 -12.98 15.22
N ASP A 209 13.97 -11.81 15.79
CA ASP A 209 14.97 -11.15 16.63
C ASP A 209 14.65 -11.33 18.12
N LYS A 210 15.70 -11.65 18.87
CA LYS A 210 15.70 -11.76 20.34
C LYS A 210 15.22 -10.43 20.93
N GLY A 211 14.00 -10.39 21.45
CA GLY A 211 13.47 -9.18 22.09
C GLY A 211 11.97 -9.19 22.38
N PHE A 212 11.16 -10.04 21.73
CA PHE A 212 9.72 -10.11 21.99
C PHE A 212 9.39 -11.09 23.12
N ALA A 213 9.52 -10.64 24.37
CA ALA A 213 9.14 -11.45 25.55
C ALA A 213 7.63 -11.46 25.84
N HIS A 214 6.87 -10.52 25.26
CA HIS A 214 5.45 -10.32 25.54
C HIS A 214 4.62 -10.39 24.25
N SER A 215 3.67 -11.34 24.22
CA SER A 215 2.72 -11.54 23.14
C SER A 215 1.70 -10.42 23.16
N TYR A 216 1.96 -9.31 22.47
CA TYR A 216 0.94 -8.29 22.29
C TYR A 216 -0.19 -8.75 21.38
N ASP A 217 -1.39 -8.28 21.72
CA ASP A 217 -2.58 -8.09 20.89
C ASP A 217 -2.29 -7.17 19.69
N VAL A 218 -1.38 -7.60 18.82
CA VAL A 218 -0.93 -6.89 17.62
C VAL A 218 -1.62 -7.51 16.42
N LEU A 219 -2.16 -6.66 15.54
CA LEU A 219 -2.56 -7.11 14.21
C LEU A 219 -1.29 -7.56 13.48
N VAL A 220 -1.21 -8.85 13.18
CA VAL A 220 -0.07 -9.40 12.44
C VAL A 220 -0.34 -9.19 10.96
N ASP A 221 0.54 -8.45 10.31
CA ASP A 221 0.56 -8.37 8.87
C ASP A 221 1.30 -9.58 8.30
N SER A 222 0.65 -10.35 7.42
CA SER A 222 1.20 -11.58 6.88
C SER A 222 2.30 -11.35 5.84
N PHE A 223 2.55 -10.11 5.43
CA PHE A 223 3.64 -9.79 4.52
C PHE A 223 4.97 -10.13 5.17
N GLN A 224 5.72 -11.00 4.51
CA GLN A 224 7.10 -11.28 4.85
C GLN A 224 7.97 -10.42 3.95
N SER A 225 8.71 -9.50 4.57
CA SER A 225 9.71 -8.72 3.85
C SER A 225 10.80 -9.65 3.33
N ASP A 226 11.21 -9.49 2.08
CA ASP A 226 12.41 -10.11 1.50
C ASP A 226 13.70 -9.36 1.90
N GLU A 227 13.66 -8.65 3.03
CA GLU A 227 14.81 -7.97 3.63
C GLU A 227 15.93 -8.95 3.95
N ASP A 228 17.07 -8.75 3.28
CA ASP A 228 18.34 -9.27 3.79
C ASP A 228 18.85 -8.33 4.90
N LEU A 229 18.48 -8.65 6.15
CA LEU A 229 18.93 -7.91 7.34
C LEU A 229 20.46 -7.96 7.54
N SER A 230 21.19 -8.80 6.78
CA SER A 230 22.65 -8.85 6.82
C SER A 230 23.32 -7.78 5.94
N ASP A 231 22.58 -7.17 5.01
CA ASP A 231 23.07 -6.07 4.17
C ASP A 231 22.60 -4.71 4.72
N PRO A 232 23.49 -3.94 5.40
CA PRO A 232 23.13 -2.62 5.92
C PRO A 232 22.81 -1.59 4.81
N SER A 233 23.12 -1.90 3.55
CA SER A 233 22.74 -1.10 2.38
C SER A 233 21.40 -1.50 1.77
N PHE A 234 20.77 -2.58 2.25
CA PHE A 234 19.47 -3.11 1.80
C PHE A 234 18.34 -2.90 2.82
N TYR A 235 18.52 -1.96 3.78
CA TYR A 235 17.52 -1.51 4.77
C TYR A 235 16.26 -0.81 4.17
N LYS A 236 15.96 -1.07 2.89
CA LYS A 236 15.14 -0.23 2.00
C LYS A 236 13.70 -0.71 1.85
N MET A 237 13.39 -1.92 2.32
CA MET A 237 12.10 -2.59 2.13
C MET A 237 11.09 -2.35 3.25
N SER A 238 11.49 -1.70 4.34
CA SER A 238 10.59 -1.44 5.48
C SER A 238 9.41 -0.53 5.12
N GLY A 239 9.58 0.33 4.10
CA GLY A 239 8.47 1.11 3.55
C GLY A 239 7.40 0.22 2.90
N ARG A 240 7.76 -0.79 2.11
CA ARG A 240 6.77 -1.69 1.48
C ARG A 240 6.00 -2.50 2.52
N MET A 241 6.69 -2.94 3.57
CA MET A 241 6.03 -3.59 4.70
C MET A 241 5.03 -2.65 5.38
N ALA A 242 5.43 -1.40 5.68
CA ALA A 242 4.53 -0.40 6.25
C ALA A 242 3.33 -0.05 5.32
N HIS A 243 3.53 -0.09 4.00
CA HIS A 243 2.46 0.03 3.00
C HIS A 243 1.43 -1.09 3.10
N HIS A 244 1.90 -2.33 3.21
CA HIS A 244 1.02 -3.48 3.38
C HIS A 244 0.26 -3.41 4.71
N MET A 245 0.95 -3.03 5.80
CA MET A 245 0.34 -2.82 7.11
C MET A 245 -0.78 -1.77 7.09
N LEU A 246 -0.56 -0.62 6.45
CA LEU A 246 -1.60 0.40 6.31
C LEU A 246 -2.84 -0.16 5.60
N HIS A 247 -2.65 -0.88 4.51
CA HIS A 247 -3.75 -1.52 3.79
C HIS A 247 -4.49 -2.55 4.65
N THR A 248 -3.77 -3.46 5.31
CA THR A 248 -4.34 -4.49 6.20
C THR A 248 -5.14 -3.85 7.33
N ALA A 249 -4.60 -2.83 8.01
CA ALA A 249 -5.30 -2.15 9.09
C ALA A 249 -6.58 -1.46 8.61
N LEU A 250 -6.52 -0.76 7.47
CA LEU A 250 -7.70 -0.14 6.88
C LEU A 250 -8.74 -1.19 6.49
N GLN A 251 -8.34 -2.33 5.91
CA GLN A 251 -9.22 -3.42 5.50
C GLN A 251 -9.93 -4.07 6.68
N GLU A 252 -9.18 -4.39 7.74
CA GLU A 252 -9.68 -5.12 8.91
C GLU A 252 -10.61 -4.29 9.81
N TYR A 253 -10.46 -2.97 9.80
CA TYR A 253 -11.17 -2.05 10.68
C TYR A 253 -11.93 -0.98 9.90
N ASP A 254 -13.09 -1.32 9.33
CA ASP A 254 -13.83 -0.49 8.39
C ASP A 254 -14.77 0.57 8.99
N CYS A 255 -14.78 0.69 10.32
CA CYS A 255 -15.91 1.26 11.05
C CYS A 255 -15.56 2.44 11.99
N TYR A 256 -14.76 3.39 11.48
CA TYR A 256 -14.30 4.57 12.22
C TYR A 256 -14.54 5.86 11.43
N ASP A 257 -14.71 6.97 12.15
CA ASP A 257 -14.94 8.30 11.54
C ASP A 257 -13.66 8.84 10.89
N GLY A 258 -12.50 8.33 11.32
CA GLY A 258 -11.22 8.52 10.64
C GLY A 258 -10.11 7.66 11.19
N TYR A 259 -8.98 7.72 10.50
CA TYR A 259 -7.83 6.85 10.71
C TYR A 259 -6.58 7.70 10.79
N LEU A 260 -5.91 7.70 11.94
CA LEU A 260 -4.61 8.34 12.12
C LEU A 260 -3.53 7.28 12.04
N TRP A 261 -2.67 7.38 11.04
CA TRP A 261 -1.53 6.50 10.79
C TRP A 261 -0.24 7.15 11.26
N ALA A 262 0.53 6.45 12.10
CA ALA A 262 1.85 6.88 12.54
C ALA A 262 2.75 5.67 12.90
N PRO A 263 4.08 5.77 12.75
CA PRO A 263 4.98 4.77 13.31
C PRO A 263 5.07 4.93 14.82
N PHE A 264 5.48 3.86 15.48
CA PHE A 264 5.67 3.82 16.92
C PHE A 264 6.64 4.88 17.47
N ASP A 265 7.69 5.22 16.72
CA ASP A 265 8.69 6.23 17.06
C ASP A 265 8.31 7.63 16.58
N THR A 266 7.02 7.91 16.44
CA THR A 266 6.52 9.27 16.25
C THR A 266 5.85 9.78 17.53
N LEU A 267 6.33 10.91 18.05
CA LEU A 267 5.61 11.69 19.05
C LEU A 267 4.48 12.48 18.39
N LEU A 268 3.26 12.28 18.87
CA LEU A 268 2.05 12.95 18.43
C LEU A 268 1.75 14.12 19.37
N ASN A 269 1.82 15.35 18.87
CA ASN A 269 1.38 16.52 19.62
C ASN A 269 -0.16 16.58 19.61
N VAL A 270 -0.79 15.79 20.48
CA VAL A 270 -2.27 15.63 20.53
C VAL A 270 -2.99 16.99 20.62
N PRO A 271 -2.56 17.96 21.44
CA PRO A 271 -3.17 19.29 21.45
C PRO A 271 -3.13 20.03 20.11
N ARG A 272 -2.08 19.84 19.31
CA ARG A 272 -2.00 20.37 17.94
C ARG A 272 -2.97 19.65 17.01
N LEU A 273 -2.93 18.32 17.03
CA LEU A 273 -3.72 17.49 16.13
C LEU A 273 -5.22 17.69 16.30
N GLN A 274 -5.73 17.99 17.51
CA GLN A 274 -7.16 18.28 17.71
C GLN A 274 -7.65 19.58 17.04
N GLN A 275 -6.75 20.44 16.58
CA GLN A 275 -7.14 21.64 15.82
C GLN A 275 -7.42 21.35 14.35
N PHE A 276 -7.08 20.14 13.88
CA PHE A 276 -7.31 19.73 12.51
C PHE A 276 -8.76 19.30 12.31
N ASN A 277 -9.29 19.54 11.12
CA ASN A 277 -10.62 19.13 10.73
C ASN A 277 -10.60 17.65 10.33
N GLN A 278 -11.17 16.80 11.17
CA GLN A 278 -11.30 15.35 10.97
C GLN A 278 -12.14 14.94 9.75
N ASN A 279 -12.77 15.91 9.06
CA ASN A 279 -13.39 15.66 7.77
C ASN A 279 -12.42 15.83 6.60
N LEU A 280 -11.17 16.24 6.80
CA LEU A 280 -10.21 16.47 5.70
C LEU A 280 -9.02 15.52 5.84
N PHE A 281 -8.35 15.23 4.72
CA PHE A 281 -7.08 14.54 4.77
C PHE A 281 -6.03 15.41 5.47
N TRP A 282 -5.21 14.81 6.34
CA TRP A 282 -4.05 15.49 6.93
C TRP A 282 -2.79 14.85 6.40
N TYR A 283 -1.97 15.62 5.69
CA TYR A 283 -0.75 15.15 5.08
C TYR A 283 0.18 16.33 4.80
N HIS A 284 1.51 16.13 4.84
CA HIS A 284 2.52 17.17 4.57
C HIS A 284 2.60 17.52 3.05
N SER A 285 1.45 17.73 2.43
CA SER A 285 1.26 17.97 0.99
C SER A 285 1.95 19.26 0.52
N PRO A 286 2.48 19.30 -0.72
CA PRO A 286 2.94 20.54 -1.36
C PRO A 286 1.83 21.59 -1.51
N TRP A 287 0.58 21.15 -1.51
CA TRP A 287 -0.62 21.99 -1.63
C TRP A 287 -1.45 21.99 -0.34
N GLY A 288 -0.88 21.48 0.76
CA GLY A 288 -1.52 21.44 2.06
C GLY A 288 -1.81 22.84 2.58
N ARG A 289 -2.99 23.03 3.18
CA ARG A 289 -3.33 24.27 3.89
C ARG A 289 -2.84 24.17 5.32
N PRO A 290 -2.00 25.11 5.79
CA PRO A 290 -1.53 25.09 7.18
C PRO A 290 -2.70 25.26 8.13
N VAL A 291 -2.66 24.52 9.24
CA VAL A 291 -3.56 24.74 10.38
C VAL A 291 -2.87 25.71 11.32
N PRO A 292 -3.49 26.86 11.67
CA PRO A 292 -2.87 27.85 12.56
C PRO A 292 -2.31 27.22 13.84
N ASN A 293 -1.13 27.68 14.24
CA ASN A 293 -0.50 27.28 15.49
C ASN A 293 -0.40 28.49 16.44
N PRO A 294 -1.34 28.64 17.40
CA PRO A 294 -1.34 29.77 18.34
C PRO A 294 -0.06 29.89 19.17
N ALA A 295 0.67 28.79 19.39
CA ALA A 295 1.93 28.81 20.14
C ALA A 295 3.04 29.60 19.43
N LEU A 296 2.91 29.86 18.12
CA LEU A 296 3.84 30.67 17.33
C LEU A 296 3.44 32.16 17.25
N GLY A 297 2.39 32.57 17.97
CA GLY A 297 1.87 33.94 18.03
C GLY A 297 0.80 34.28 16.98
N ASP A 298 0.22 35.49 17.09
CA ASP A 298 -0.96 35.98 16.33
C ASP A 298 -0.71 36.28 14.82
N PHE A 299 0.37 35.76 14.24
CA PHE A 299 0.83 36.16 12.91
C PHE A 299 0.14 35.40 11.76
N GLY A 300 -1.16 35.09 11.84
CA GLY A 300 -1.87 34.42 10.74
C GLY A 300 -1.21 33.09 10.29
N PRO A 301 -1.43 32.60 9.06
CA PRO A 301 -0.87 31.33 8.58
C PRO A 301 0.62 31.38 8.19
N GLU A 302 1.23 32.56 8.11
CA GLU A 302 2.59 32.80 7.61
C GLU A 302 3.73 32.14 8.45
N PRO A 303 3.71 32.12 9.79
CA PRO A 303 4.74 31.46 10.61
C PRO A 303 4.79 29.95 10.40
N THR A 304 3.63 29.33 10.21
CA THR A 304 3.46 27.90 9.87
C THR A 304 3.98 27.56 8.47
N LEU A 305 4.27 28.56 7.63
CA LEU A 305 4.85 28.37 6.29
C LEU A 305 6.30 28.87 6.20
N ASN A 306 6.91 29.26 7.32
CA ASN A 306 8.30 29.65 7.33
C ASN A 306 9.18 28.42 7.01
N LYS A 307 9.62 28.32 5.76
CA LYS A 307 10.45 27.22 5.25
C LYS A 307 11.74 26.99 6.02
N GLY A 308 12.22 27.98 6.79
CA GLY A 308 13.40 27.83 7.64
C GLY A 308 13.12 27.15 8.98
N ARG A 309 11.84 26.93 9.34
CA ARG A 309 11.40 26.35 10.62
C ARG A 309 10.67 25.03 10.49
N HIS A 310 10.27 24.63 9.29
CA HIS A 310 9.45 23.45 9.08
C HIS A 310 10.08 22.54 8.04
N ALA A 311 9.79 21.24 8.09
CA ALA A 311 10.27 20.33 7.07
C ALA A 311 9.73 20.74 5.69
N PRO A 312 10.50 20.53 4.60
CA PRO A 312 9.95 20.75 3.27
C PRO A 312 8.73 19.84 3.05
N PRO A 313 7.70 20.30 2.31
CA PRO A 313 6.59 19.45 1.92
C PRO A 313 7.08 18.29 1.04
N ALA A 314 6.17 17.35 0.77
CA ALA A 314 6.44 16.27 -0.17
C ALA A 314 6.92 16.83 -1.52
N LEU A 315 7.71 16.04 -2.23
CA LEU A 315 8.25 16.37 -3.52
C LEU A 315 7.30 15.93 -4.63
N ILE A 316 7.21 16.75 -5.67
CA ILE A 316 6.58 16.38 -6.93
C ILE A 316 7.66 15.68 -7.77
N SER A 317 7.36 14.50 -8.31
CA SER A 317 8.31 13.78 -9.15
C SER A 317 8.75 14.65 -10.34
N PRO A 318 9.93 14.39 -10.92
CA PRO A 318 10.28 14.90 -12.24
C PRO A 318 9.30 14.41 -13.33
N ASP A 319 9.51 14.90 -14.56
CA ASP A 319 8.75 14.40 -15.70
C ASP A 319 8.94 12.90 -15.90
N THR A 320 7.86 12.19 -16.19
CA THR A 320 7.89 10.76 -16.51
C THR A 320 8.71 10.45 -17.77
N SER A 321 8.96 11.44 -18.63
CA SER A 321 9.90 11.31 -19.75
C SER A 321 11.37 11.29 -19.31
N VAL A 322 11.68 11.71 -18.08
CA VAL A 322 13.02 11.66 -17.51
C VAL A 322 13.24 10.26 -16.96
N ILE A 323 14.23 9.55 -17.50
CA ILE A 323 14.63 8.24 -17.01
C ILE A 323 15.46 8.45 -15.73
N LEU A 324 14.79 8.54 -14.59
CA LEU A 324 15.44 8.80 -13.30
C LEU A 324 16.45 7.72 -12.92
N THR A 325 16.19 6.49 -13.35
CA THR A 325 17.06 5.33 -13.07
C THR A 325 18.46 5.47 -13.68
N GLU A 326 18.61 6.19 -14.80
CA GLU A 326 19.91 6.42 -15.44
C GLU A 326 20.79 7.40 -14.68
N THR A 327 20.16 8.30 -13.91
CA THR A 327 20.85 9.38 -13.19
C THR A 327 20.84 9.17 -11.68
N TRP A 328 20.33 8.04 -11.22
CA TRP A 328 20.18 7.74 -9.80
C TRP A 328 21.53 7.47 -9.11
N ARG A 329 21.81 8.25 -8.07
CA ARG A 329 23.04 8.26 -7.27
C ARG A 329 22.89 7.52 -5.94
N GLY A 330 21.78 6.83 -5.74
CA GLY A 330 21.47 6.11 -4.51
C GLY A 330 20.59 6.88 -3.52
N TRP A 331 20.31 6.22 -2.41
CA TRP A 331 19.50 6.77 -1.31
C TRP A 331 20.26 7.91 -0.61
N GLY A 332 19.55 8.99 -0.29
CA GLY A 332 20.15 10.25 0.18
C GLY A 332 20.15 11.32 -0.92
N PRO A 333 21.09 11.30 -1.88
CA PRO A 333 21.20 12.36 -2.89
C PRO A 333 19.99 12.46 -3.84
N ASP A 334 19.47 11.32 -4.29
CA ASP A 334 18.31 11.24 -5.18
C ASP A 334 17.10 10.61 -4.50
N TRP A 335 17.28 10.23 -3.23
CA TRP A 335 16.24 9.65 -2.39
C TRP A 335 15.66 8.39 -3.07
N TRP A 336 14.46 7.93 -2.70
CA TRP A 336 13.85 6.73 -3.31
C TRP A 336 13.19 6.99 -4.67
N LEU A 337 13.03 8.26 -5.10
CA LEU A 337 12.30 8.60 -6.34
C LEU A 337 12.93 7.98 -7.60
N GLY A 338 14.26 7.94 -7.66
CA GLY A 338 15.00 7.38 -8.79
C GLY A 338 15.36 5.90 -8.66
N ASP A 339 15.01 5.24 -7.55
CA ASP A 339 15.39 3.84 -7.34
C ASP A 339 14.74 2.95 -8.42
N PRO A 340 15.51 2.15 -9.17
CA PRO A 340 14.97 1.33 -10.26
C PRO A 340 14.06 0.19 -9.80
N HIS A 341 14.07 -0.18 -8.52
CA HIS A 341 13.31 -1.32 -8.00
C HIS A 341 12.02 -0.91 -7.29
N VAL A 342 11.96 0.31 -6.75
CA VAL A 342 10.83 0.76 -5.92
C VAL A 342 10.37 2.20 -6.20
N GLY A 343 11.11 2.93 -7.04
CA GLY A 343 10.90 4.35 -7.31
C GLY A 343 9.77 4.66 -8.30
N VAL A 344 9.81 5.88 -8.86
CA VAL A 344 8.76 6.44 -9.73
C VAL A 344 8.42 5.54 -10.92
N SER A 345 9.42 4.91 -11.55
CA SER A 345 9.22 4.03 -12.70
C SER A 345 8.36 2.81 -12.36
N VAL A 346 8.59 2.21 -11.20
CA VAL A 346 7.84 1.06 -10.69
C VAL A 346 6.44 1.48 -10.23
N CYS A 347 6.34 2.61 -9.54
CA CYS A 347 5.06 3.17 -9.11
C CYS A 347 4.15 3.60 -10.28
N MET A 348 4.73 3.94 -11.44
CA MET A 348 3.97 4.38 -12.61
C MET A 348 3.07 3.28 -13.16
N GLU A 349 3.48 2.02 -13.08
CA GLU A 349 2.66 0.88 -13.53
C GLU A 349 1.31 0.83 -12.78
N ALA A 350 1.37 0.93 -11.45
CA ALA A 350 0.18 1.03 -10.60
C ALA A 350 -0.63 2.29 -10.89
N PHE A 351 0.05 3.44 -11.02
CA PHE A 351 -0.60 4.72 -11.31
C PHE A 351 -1.42 4.65 -12.60
N LEU A 352 -0.89 4.08 -13.68
CA LEU A 352 -1.59 4.01 -14.98
C LEU A 352 -2.89 3.18 -14.93
N ARG A 353 -3.01 2.28 -13.96
CA ARG A 353 -4.23 1.49 -13.70
C ARG A 353 -5.29 2.26 -12.92
N VAL A 354 -4.93 3.37 -12.28
CA VAL A 354 -5.88 4.24 -11.58
C VAL A 354 -6.86 4.86 -12.59
N PRO A 355 -8.16 4.98 -12.26
CA PRO A 355 -9.16 5.62 -13.11
C PRO A 355 -8.70 6.99 -13.63
N SER A 356 -8.96 7.26 -14.91
CA SER A 356 -8.51 8.48 -15.59
C SER A 356 -8.97 9.75 -14.88
N GLU A 357 -10.18 9.77 -14.33
CA GLU A 357 -10.72 10.91 -13.59
C GLU A 357 -9.83 11.30 -12.39
N MET A 358 -9.42 10.33 -11.58
CA MET A 358 -8.55 10.58 -10.42
C MET A 358 -7.15 11.05 -10.88
N ARG A 359 -6.61 10.45 -11.94
CA ARG A 359 -5.34 10.90 -12.53
C ARG A 359 -5.41 12.32 -13.07
N THR A 360 -6.52 12.70 -13.70
CA THR A 360 -6.75 14.08 -14.17
C THR A 360 -6.82 15.08 -13.02
N ARG A 361 -7.40 14.69 -11.87
CA ARG A 361 -7.39 15.53 -10.67
C ARG A 361 -5.98 15.79 -10.16
N LEU A 362 -5.16 14.75 -10.03
CA LEU A 362 -3.74 14.92 -9.68
C LEU A 362 -3.01 15.78 -10.71
N ALA A 363 -3.21 15.51 -12.01
CA ALA A 363 -2.59 16.28 -13.08
C ALA A 363 -2.97 17.78 -13.01
N ALA A 364 -4.18 18.12 -12.57
CA ALA A 364 -4.59 19.51 -12.40
C ALA A 364 -3.76 20.26 -11.33
N LEU A 365 -3.23 19.56 -10.32
CA LEU A 365 -2.31 20.13 -9.33
C LEU A 365 -0.90 20.34 -9.89
N THR A 366 -0.57 19.66 -10.99
CA THR A 366 0.76 19.63 -11.62
C THR A 366 0.73 20.18 -13.04
N GLU A 367 -0.08 21.22 -13.29
CA GLU A 367 -0.16 21.94 -14.58
C GLU A 367 -0.55 21.04 -15.77
N GLY A 368 -1.40 20.05 -15.53
CA GLY A 368 -1.84 19.07 -16.52
C GLY A 368 -0.82 17.96 -16.80
N LYS A 369 0.31 17.93 -16.09
CA LYS A 369 1.38 16.96 -16.31
C LYS A 369 1.20 15.73 -15.42
N THR A 370 1.44 14.54 -15.98
CA THR A 370 1.49 13.30 -15.18
C THR A 370 2.69 13.34 -14.26
N ARG A 371 2.44 13.30 -12.94
CA ARG A 371 3.44 13.35 -11.88
C ARG A 371 3.00 12.47 -10.72
N LEU A 372 3.97 11.89 -10.01
CA LEU A 372 3.76 11.22 -8.73
C LEU A 372 4.16 12.17 -7.60
N ILE A 373 3.66 11.92 -6.41
CA ILE A 373 4.03 12.66 -5.19
C ILE A 373 4.84 11.73 -4.31
N GLY A 374 5.97 12.21 -3.79
CA GLY A 374 6.79 11.43 -2.87
C GLY A 374 7.30 12.25 -1.70
N GLY A 375 7.22 11.71 -0.51
CA GLY A 375 7.64 12.33 0.74
C GLY A 375 7.23 11.44 1.91
N SER A 376 7.63 11.81 3.12
CA SER A 376 7.27 11.08 4.33
C SER A 376 5.82 10.64 4.38
N ALA A 377 5.63 9.38 4.77
CA ALA A 377 4.35 8.78 5.05
C ALA A 377 4.21 8.42 6.55
N ASP A 378 5.01 9.05 7.41
CA ASP A 378 5.06 8.78 8.85
C ASP A 378 3.89 9.37 9.62
N THR A 379 3.16 10.32 9.05
CA THR A 379 1.91 10.83 9.67
C THR A 379 0.90 11.15 8.59
N LEU A 380 -0.23 10.47 8.67
CA LEU A 380 -1.34 10.62 7.73
C LEU A 380 -2.66 10.46 8.46
N TYR A 381 -3.61 11.36 8.20
CA TYR A 381 -4.99 11.16 8.60
C TYR A 381 -5.90 10.95 7.39
N ILE A 382 -6.70 9.89 7.43
CA ILE A 382 -7.66 9.52 6.39
C ILE A 382 -9.07 9.65 6.98
N PRO A 383 -9.93 10.55 6.46
CA PRO A 383 -11.32 10.61 6.86
C PRO A 383 -12.03 9.28 6.56
N GLY A 384 -12.89 8.81 7.46
CA GLY A 384 -13.51 7.49 7.35
C GLY A 384 -14.33 7.31 6.08
N ARG A 385 -15.01 8.38 5.64
CA ARG A 385 -15.75 8.39 4.36
C ARG A 385 -14.88 8.13 3.12
N HIS A 386 -13.58 8.40 3.21
CA HIS A 386 -12.60 8.21 2.15
C HIS A 386 -11.80 6.92 2.30
N ARG A 387 -11.95 6.18 3.41
CA ARG A 387 -11.19 4.95 3.72
C ARG A 387 -11.20 3.96 2.56
N ARG A 388 -12.39 3.60 2.07
CA ARG A 388 -12.54 2.57 1.03
C ARG A 388 -11.85 2.97 -0.26
N VAL A 389 -12.15 4.16 -0.79
CA VAL A 389 -11.56 4.64 -2.05
C VAL A 389 -10.04 4.80 -1.92
N PHE A 390 -9.56 5.26 -0.76
CA PHE A 390 -8.12 5.33 -0.47
C PHE A 390 -7.48 3.94 -0.48
N MET A 391 -8.03 2.99 0.27
CA MET A 391 -7.52 1.62 0.37
C MET A 391 -7.50 0.91 -0.99
N GLU A 392 -8.57 1.02 -1.78
CA GLU A 392 -8.64 0.38 -3.09
C GLU A 392 -7.62 0.97 -4.08
N VAL A 393 -7.36 2.28 -4.05
CA VAL A 393 -6.30 2.90 -4.88
C VAL A 393 -4.92 2.50 -4.37
N LEU A 394 -4.72 2.49 -3.04
CA LEU A 394 -3.47 2.07 -2.40
C LEU A 394 -3.11 0.62 -2.76
N ALA A 395 -4.11 -0.26 -2.88
CA ALA A 395 -3.95 -1.66 -3.27
C ALA A 395 -3.31 -1.82 -4.65
N LEU A 396 -3.62 -0.94 -5.62
CA LEU A 396 -2.99 -0.98 -6.95
C LEU A 396 -1.48 -0.79 -6.86
N PHE A 397 -1.00 0.04 -5.92
CA PHE A 397 0.44 0.23 -5.68
C PHE A 397 1.07 -0.95 -4.96
N LEU A 398 0.32 -1.69 -4.13
CA LEU A 398 0.79 -2.92 -3.47
C LEU A 398 1.01 -4.08 -4.44
N GLU A 399 0.29 -4.08 -5.57
CA GLU A 399 0.49 -5.05 -6.64
C GLU A 399 1.82 -4.85 -7.38
N THR A 400 2.55 -3.76 -7.10
CA THR A 400 3.91 -3.52 -7.59
C THR A 400 4.90 -3.45 -6.43
N ASN A 401 6.16 -3.15 -6.73
CA ASN A 401 7.18 -2.88 -5.70
C ASN A 401 7.25 -1.40 -5.32
N CYS A 402 6.18 -0.62 -5.57
CA CYS A 402 6.18 0.81 -5.29
C CYS A 402 6.46 1.11 -3.81
N PHE A 403 7.38 2.03 -3.56
CA PHE A 403 7.72 2.44 -2.21
C PHE A 403 6.59 3.23 -1.54
N LEU A 404 6.33 2.99 -0.24
CA LEU A 404 5.25 3.64 0.53
C LEU A 404 5.26 5.15 0.40
N GLU A 405 6.45 5.73 0.53
CA GLU A 405 6.64 7.18 0.53
C GLU A 405 6.55 7.78 -0.89
N ILE A 406 6.10 7.00 -1.88
CA ILE A 406 5.51 7.46 -3.15
C ILE A 406 4.03 7.04 -3.22
N ALA A 407 3.74 5.77 -2.93
CA ALA A 407 2.40 5.18 -3.06
C ALA A 407 1.36 5.93 -2.23
N THR A 408 1.61 6.12 -0.93
CA THR A 408 0.68 6.77 -0.01
C THR A 408 0.48 8.25 -0.32
N PRO A 409 1.55 9.06 -0.48
CA PRO A 409 1.38 10.45 -0.89
C PRO A 409 0.63 10.59 -2.20
N THR A 410 0.97 9.79 -3.21
CA THR A 410 0.25 9.81 -4.51
C THR A 410 -1.22 9.42 -4.33
N THR A 411 -1.50 8.39 -3.54
CA THR A 411 -2.88 7.93 -3.27
C THR A 411 -3.71 9.02 -2.63
N VAL A 412 -3.20 9.74 -1.61
CA VAL A 412 -3.90 10.89 -1.00
C VAL A 412 -4.36 11.86 -2.09
N HIS A 413 -3.45 12.29 -2.96
CA HIS A 413 -3.74 13.31 -3.97
C HIS A 413 -4.60 12.80 -5.13
N LEU A 414 -4.66 11.48 -5.35
CA LEU A 414 -5.58 10.85 -6.31
C LEU A 414 -7.02 10.82 -5.78
N VAL A 415 -7.21 10.58 -4.48
CA VAL A 415 -8.54 10.34 -3.90
C VAL A 415 -9.20 11.57 -3.29
N VAL A 416 -8.42 12.60 -2.95
CA VAL A 416 -8.97 13.87 -2.45
C VAL A 416 -9.98 14.44 -3.46
N PRO A 417 -11.23 14.71 -3.05
CA PRO A 417 -12.23 15.30 -3.94
C PRO A 417 -11.83 16.68 -4.43
N THR A 418 -12.26 17.03 -5.64
CA THR A 418 -12.06 18.38 -6.18
C THR A 418 -12.70 19.42 -5.26
N GLY A 419 -11.91 20.41 -4.83
CA GLY A 419 -12.37 21.50 -3.96
C GLY A 419 -12.22 21.23 -2.45
N GLU A 420 -12.00 19.97 -2.03
CA GLU A 420 -11.60 19.67 -0.65
C GLU A 420 -10.09 19.91 -0.49
N PRO A 421 -9.66 20.72 0.49
CA PRO A 421 -8.24 20.89 0.75
C PRO A 421 -7.67 19.73 1.58
N ILE A 422 -6.38 19.46 1.39
CA ILE A 422 -5.57 18.69 2.35
C ILE A 422 -5.11 19.68 3.43
N GLN A 423 -5.17 19.30 4.70
CA GLN A 423 -4.55 20.07 5.78
C GLN A 423 -3.10 19.64 5.94
N TYR A 424 -2.20 20.62 5.99
CA TYR A 424 -0.77 20.41 6.14
C TYR A 424 -0.48 19.99 7.58
N VAL A 425 -0.14 18.72 7.77
CA VAL A 425 0.41 18.23 9.04
C VAL A 425 1.90 18.46 9.04
N ASP A 426 2.37 19.23 10.00
CA ASP A 426 3.76 19.60 10.16
C ASP A 426 4.51 18.50 10.91
N HIS A 427 5.55 18.00 10.26
CA HIS A 427 6.26 16.80 10.65
C HIS A 427 7.76 17.07 10.66
N TRP A 428 8.45 16.62 11.69
CA TRP A 428 9.89 16.86 11.80
C TRP A 428 10.66 15.65 12.32
N TRP A 429 11.89 15.49 11.85
CA TRP A 429 12.79 14.39 12.24
C TRP A 429 13.77 14.82 13.31
N ILE A 430 13.95 13.95 14.29
CA ILE A 430 15.06 14.04 15.24
C ILE A 430 16.26 13.32 14.63
N TYR A 431 17.18 14.07 14.00
CA TYR A 431 18.38 13.49 13.38
C TYR A 431 19.52 13.24 14.39
N GLN A 432 19.47 13.87 15.56
CA GLN A 432 20.53 13.81 16.56
C GLN A 432 19.96 13.70 17.97
N PRO A 433 20.61 12.94 18.87
CA PRO A 433 20.16 12.83 20.24
C PRO A 433 20.17 14.19 20.97
N PRO A 434 19.37 14.34 22.04
CA PRO A 434 18.52 13.28 22.63
C PRO A 434 17.24 13.01 21.83
N PHE A 435 16.78 11.77 21.80
CA PHE A 435 15.59 11.34 21.04
C PHE A 435 14.33 11.31 21.92
N ASN A 436 14.18 12.28 22.82
CA ASN A 436 13.16 12.24 23.88
C ASN A 436 12.47 13.60 24.07
N ALA A 437 11.60 13.69 25.08
CA ALA A 437 10.80 14.89 25.34
C ALA A 437 11.64 16.14 25.66
N THR A 438 12.88 15.98 26.16
CA THR A 438 13.79 17.12 26.37
C THR A 438 14.17 17.80 25.05
N PHE A 439 14.49 17.03 24.01
CA PHE A 439 14.76 17.58 22.68
C PHE A 439 13.53 18.31 22.14
N VAL A 440 12.36 17.70 22.25
CA VAL A 440 11.11 18.28 21.77
C VAL A 440 10.84 19.63 22.46
N ARG A 441 11.00 19.73 23.79
CA ARG A 441 10.87 21.02 24.51
C ARG A 441 11.85 22.08 24.01
N GLN A 442 13.12 21.72 23.85
CA GLN A 442 14.14 22.65 23.37
C GLN A 442 13.76 23.21 22.00
N LYS A 443 13.31 22.34 21.09
CA LYS A 443 12.85 22.74 19.76
C LYS A 443 11.59 23.58 19.76
N TRP A 444 10.63 23.25 20.61
CA TRP A 444 9.44 24.09 20.78
C TRP A 444 9.80 25.48 21.30
N ALA A 445 10.72 25.57 22.26
CA ALA A 445 11.24 26.85 22.77
C ALA A 445 12.01 27.66 21.71
N GLU A 446 12.63 27.01 20.74
CA GLU A 446 13.26 27.64 19.57
C GLU A 446 12.24 28.13 18.51
N GLY A 447 10.93 27.89 18.73
CA GLY A 447 9.86 28.25 17.81
C GLY A 447 9.57 27.21 16.74
N PHE A 448 9.94 25.94 16.98
CA PHE A 448 9.66 24.82 16.09
C PHE A 448 8.64 23.85 16.72
N GLU A 449 7.55 24.40 17.23
CA GLU A 449 6.42 23.60 17.71
C GLU A 449 5.62 23.07 16.53
N VAL A 450 5.88 21.81 16.15
CA VAL A 450 5.22 21.09 15.05
C VAL A 450 4.20 20.08 15.57
N ASP A 451 3.45 19.45 14.65
CA ASP A 451 2.35 18.53 14.98
C ASP A 451 2.85 17.12 15.32
N THR A 452 3.99 16.70 14.74
CA THR A 452 4.60 15.39 15.00
C THR A 452 6.13 15.40 14.93
N PHE A 453 6.78 14.58 15.75
CA PHE A 453 8.24 14.35 15.72
C PHE A 453 8.56 12.88 15.48
N HIS A 454 9.25 12.56 14.40
CA HIS A 454 9.73 11.20 14.12
C HIS A 454 11.11 10.93 14.70
N THR A 455 11.41 9.65 14.90
CA THR A 455 12.61 9.16 15.61
C THR A 455 12.59 9.54 17.09
N PHE A 456 11.40 9.55 17.70
CA PHE A 456 11.22 9.66 19.14
C PHE A 456 11.36 8.28 19.79
N HIS A 457 12.13 8.20 20.87
CA HIS A 457 12.37 6.98 21.62
C HIS A 457 11.66 7.02 22.97
N TRP A 458 10.92 5.96 23.26
CA TRP A 458 10.18 5.79 24.52
C TRP A 458 11.00 5.12 25.63
N GLY A 459 12.20 4.66 25.31
CA GLY A 459 13.15 4.07 26.25
C GLY A 459 14.57 4.41 25.85
N ASP A 460 15.53 3.86 26.60
CA ASP A 460 16.95 4.09 26.39
C ASP A 460 17.65 2.81 25.95
N ARG A 461 18.74 2.99 25.22
CA ARG A 461 19.62 1.89 24.83
C ARG A 461 20.65 1.69 25.92
N GLY A 462 20.60 0.54 26.59
CA GLY A 462 21.57 0.12 27.59
C GLY A 462 22.98 -0.08 27.00
N GLU A 463 23.97 -0.22 27.88
CA GLU A 463 25.37 -0.48 27.49
C GLU A 463 25.55 -1.79 26.72
N ASP A 464 24.65 -2.75 26.93
CA ASP A 464 24.57 -4.02 26.20
C ASP A 464 23.91 -3.88 24.82
N GLY A 465 23.47 -2.68 24.47
CA GLY A 465 22.80 -2.37 23.21
C GLY A 465 21.32 -2.74 23.18
N ILE A 466 20.76 -3.27 24.27
CA ILE A 466 19.34 -3.62 24.43
C ILE A 466 18.55 -2.36 24.77
N TRP A 467 17.37 -2.21 24.16
CA TRP A 467 16.46 -1.12 24.50
C TRP A 467 15.62 -1.50 25.69
N THR A 468 15.67 -0.68 26.73
CA THR A 468 14.82 -0.83 27.92
C THR A 468 13.93 0.39 28.07
N GLY A 469 12.68 0.16 28.42
CA GLY A 469 11.78 1.25 28.73
C GLY A 469 12.24 2.09 29.93
N ASP A 470 12.12 3.42 29.83
CA ASP A 470 12.09 4.32 30.99
C ASP A 470 10.69 4.87 31.28
N HIS A 471 10.11 4.50 32.43
CA HIS A 471 8.81 4.99 32.88
C HIS A 471 8.74 6.52 33.08
N HIS A 472 9.87 7.19 33.32
CA HIS A 472 9.89 8.65 33.47
C HIS A 472 9.45 9.33 32.17
N HIS A 473 9.68 8.71 31.00
CA HIS A 473 9.23 9.25 29.71
C HIS A 473 7.71 9.37 29.61
N VAL A 474 6.94 8.48 30.24
CA VAL A 474 5.47 8.57 30.22
C VAL A 474 4.99 9.85 30.90
N ALA A 475 5.47 10.10 32.13
CA ALA A 475 5.13 11.32 32.87
C ALA A 475 5.65 12.57 32.16
N ASP A 476 6.85 12.50 31.59
CA ASP A 476 7.48 13.61 30.89
C ASP A 476 6.71 13.99 29.61
N VAL A 477 6.27 13.00 28.82
CA VAL A 477 5.45 13.23 27.63
C VAL A 477 4.06 13.74 27.99
N ARG A 478 3.41 13.22 29.03
CA ARG A 478 2.13 13.78 29.52
C ARG A 478 2.28 15.26 29.89
N HIS A 479 3.33 15.60 30.62
CA HIS A 479 3.63 16.99 30.97
C HIS A 479 3.90 17.85 29.73
N LEU A 480 4.69 17.34 28.78
CA LEU A 480 4.97 18.00 27.51
C LEU A 480 3.69 18.32 26.72
N LEU A 481 2.76 17.36 26.60
CA LEU A 481 1.47 17.58 25.93
C LEU A 481 0.64 18.62 26.67
N LYS A 482 0.65 18.60 28.01
CA LYS A 482 -0.04 19.63 28.81
C LYS A 482 0.54 21.03 28.58
N GLU A 483 1.86 21.18 28.57
CA GLU A 483 2.54 22.44 28.25
C GLU A 483 2.17 22.94 26.84
N SER A 484 2.05 22.04 25.86
CA SER A 484 1.63 22.36 24.50
C SER A 484 0.18 22.83 24.44
N ALA A 485 -0.73 22.16 25.16
CA ALA A 485 -2.12 22.60 25.28
C ALA A 485 -2.24 23.99 25.91
N ASP A 486 -1.48 24.26 26.97
CA ASP A 486 -1.51 25.55 27.66
C ASP A 486 -1.01 26.68 26.74
N ARG A 487 0.05 26.46 25.94
CA ARG A 487 0.51 27.43 24.93
C ARG A 487 -0.50 27.65 23.80
N GLN A 488 -1.27 26.62 23.45
CA GLN A 488 -2.30 26.71 22.42
C GLN A 488 -3.64 27.25 22.94
N GLY A 489 -3.78 27.41 24.27
CA GLY A 489 -5.02 27.84 24.91
C GLY A 489 -6.15 26.82 24.81
N ILE A 490 -5.82 25.52 24.80
CA ILE A 490 -6.82 24.45 24.67
C ILE A 490 -7.06 23.74 26.00
N GLU A 491 -8.33 23.50 26.32
CA GLU A 491 -8.70 22.62 27.43
C GLU A 491 -8.26 21.19 27.13
N PHE A 492 -7.40 20.65 27.99
CA PHE A 492 -6.76 19.35 27.78
C PHE A 492 -6.71 18.60 29.11
N PRO A 493 -7.04 17.29 29.12
CA PRO A 493 -7.06 16.50 30.35
C PRO A 493 -5.65 16.44 30.97
N ALA A 494 -5.63 16.25 32.28
CA ALA A 494 -4.41 16.21 33.09
C ALA A 494 -3.60 14.93 32.89
#